data_AF-A0A929B6S3-F1
#
_entry.id   AF-A0A929B6S3-F1
#
_cell.length_a   1.000
_cell.length_b   1.000
_cell.length_c   1.000
_cell.angle_alpha   90.00
_cell.angle_beta   90.00
_cell.angle_gamma   90.00
#
_symmetry.space_group_name_H-M   'P 1'
#
loop_
_entity.id
_entity.type
_entity.pdbx_description
1 polymer ?
#
loop_
_entity_poly.entity_id
_entity_poly.type
_entity_poly.pdbx_seq_one_letter_code
_entity_poly.pdbx_strand_id
1 'polypeptide(L)'
;MGNLDDYILFISRKIRDSKLPEWLKTKINTNLTSINYMNYTVLMIHIEAGNESVWYEDKLYIRDGHEKQAQEKSGSQISAVYNLFK
;
A
#
# COMPACT_ATOMS: atom_id res chain seq x y z
N MET A 1 -25.70 4.06 8.05
CA MET A 1 -24.95 4.34 6.82
C MET A 1 -23.88 5.35 7.20
N GLY A 2 -22.61 4.96 7.23
CA GLY A 2 -21.51 5.89 7.55
C GLY A 2 -21.29 6.86 6.39
N ASN A 3 -21.04 8.12 6.69
CA ASN A 3 -20.70 9.14 5.70
C ASN A 3 -19.32 8.79 5.06
N LEU A 4 -19.06 9.22 3.83
CA LEU A 4 -17.76 9.07 3.16
C LEU A 4 -16.62 9.56 4.05
N ASP A 5 -16.84 10.65 4.79
CA ASP A 5 -15.87 11.21 5.74
C ASP A 5 -15.54 10.24 6.86
N ASP A 6 -16.52 9.50 7.37
CA ASP A 6 -16.30 8.48 8.41
C ASP A 6 -15.45 7.32 7.88
N TYR A 7 -15.67 6.94 6.62
CA TYR A 7 -14.91 5.88 5.96
C TYR A 7 -13.47 6.32 5.67
N ILE A 8 -13.27 7.54 5.19
CA ILE A 8 -11.93 8.12 5.01
C ILE A 8 -11.21 8.18 6.36
N LEU A 9 -11.87 8.69 7.40
CA LEU A 9 -11.31 8.75 8.73
C LEU A 9 -10.93 7.36 9.28
N PHE A 10 -11.77 6.35 9.04
CA PHE A 10 -11.48 4.97 9.42
C PHE A 10 -10.21 4.44 8.73
N ILE A 11 -10.09 4.63 7.42
CA ILE A 11 -8.91 4.20 6.65
C ILE A 11 -7.66 4.97 7.08
N SER A 12 -7.73 6.29 7.23
CA SER A 12 -6.61 7.11 7.68
C SER A 12 -6.11 6.72 9.08
N ARG A 13 -7.03 6.36 9.99
CA ARG A 13 -6.67 5.82 11.31
C ARG A 13 -5.91 4.50 11.19
N LYS A 14 -6.40 3.55 10.38
CA LYS A 14 -5.73 2.28 10.14
C LYS A 14 -4.31 2.45 9.59
N ILE A 15 -4.11 3.39 8.65
CA ILE A 15 -2.79 3.69 8.09
C ILE A 15 -1.89 4.30 9.15
N ARG A 16 -2.37 5.29 9.91
CA ARG A 16 -1.61 5.95 10.96
C ARG A 16 -1.12 4.97 12.03
N ASP A 17 -2.00 4.06 12.46
CA ASP A 17 -1.74 3.10 13.52
C ASP A 17 -0.94 1.87 13.04
N SER A 18 -0.61 1.80 11.74
CA SER A 18 0.18 0.71 11.17
C SER A 18 1.67 0.82 11.52
N LYS A 19 2.40 -0.28 11.32
CA LYS A 19 3.88 -0.33 11.48
C LYS A 19 4.65 0.08 10.23
N LEU A 20 3.99 0.77 9.28
CA LEU A 20 4.66 1.29 8.09
C LEU A 20 5.61 2.45 8.45
N PRO A 21 6.61 2.76 7.61
CA PRO A 21 7.42 3.97 7.79
C PRO A 21 6.56 5.24 7.75
N GLU A 22 6.90 6.24 8.56
CA GLU A 22 6.10 7.46 8.72
C GLU A 22 5.98 8.27 7.43
N TRP A 23 7.05 8.29 6.63
CA TRP A 23 7.04 8.93 5.31
C TRP A 23 6.02 8.29 4.37
N LEU A 24 5.87 6.95 4.42
CA LEU A 24 4.94 6.22 3.56
C LEU A 24 3.50 6.44 4.03
N LYS A 25 3.25 6.42 5.34
CA LYS A 25 1.93 6.78 5.90
C LYS A 25 1.50 8.18 5.46
N THR A 26 2.43 9.14 5.52
CA THR A 26 2.20 10.52 5.08
C THR A 26 1.83 10.54 3.60
N LYS A 27 2.64 9.90 2.74
CA LYS A 27 2.37 9.81 1.29
C LYS A 27 1.02 9.19 0.97
N ILE A 28 0.66 8.08 1.64
CA ILE A 28 -0.63 7.41 1.45
C ILE A 28 -1.77 8.37 1.81
N ASN A 29 -1.73 9.00 2.99
CA ASN A 29 -2.79 9.88 3.46
C ASN A 29 -2.96 11.13 2.57
N THR A 30 -1.88 11.66 2.00
CA THR A 30 -1.93 12.79 1.06
C THR A 30 -2.51 12.41 -0.30
N ASN A 31 -2.37 11.15 -0.72
CA ASN A 31 -2.80 10.65 -2.03
C ASN A 31 -4.11 9.84 -1.99
N LEU A 32 -4.92 10.01 -0.94
CA LEU A 32 -6.27 9.45 -0.87
C LEU A 32 -7.22 10.28 -1.74
N THR A 33 -7.81 9.64 -2.74
CA THR A 33 -8.79 10.29 -3.62
C THR A 33 -10.08 9.48 -3.67
N SER A 34 -11.22 10.13 -3.46
CA SER A 34 -12.51 9.49 -3.71
C SER A 34 -12.90 9.70 -5.18
N ILE A 35 -13.31 8.63 -5.82
CA ILE A 35 -13.86 8.66 -7.18
C ILE A 35 -15.28 8.09 -7.17
N ASN A 36 -16.15 8.66 -7.99
CA ASN A 36 -17.46 8.07 -8.23
C ASN A 36 -17.35 7.14 -9.45
N TYR A 37 -17.66 5.87 -9.24
CA TYR A 37 -17.66 4.85 -10.28
C TYR A 37 -19.03 4.17 -10.31
N MET A 38 -19.77 4.39 -11.40
CA MET A 38 -21.18 4.01 -11.50
C MET A 38 -21.99 4.58 -10.32
N ASN A 39 -22.64 3.72 -9.54
CA ASN A 39 -23.44 4.09 -8.37
C ASN A 39 -22.65 3.93 -7.05
N TYR A 40 -21.33 3.82 -7.12
CA TYR A 40 -20.47 3.59 -5.95
C TYR A 40 -19.41 4.68 -5.82
N THR A 41 -19.13 5.05 -4.58
CA THR A 41 -17.93 5.84 -4.26
C THR A 41 -16.80 4.87 -3.91
N VAL A 42 -15.69 4.99 -4.63
CA VAL A 42 -14.50 4.16 -4.46
C VAL A 42 -13.37 5.04 -3.94
N LEU A 43 -12.66 4.56 -2.91
CA LEU A 43 -11.47 5.21 -2.41
C LEU A 43 -10.25 4.68 -3.17
N MET A 44 -9.60 5.54 -3.94
CA MET A 44 -8.40 5.24 -4.68
C MET A 44 -7.18 5.73 -3.90
N ILE A 45 -6.19 4.86 -3.77
CA ILE A 45 -4.90 5.13 -3.13
C ILE A 45 -3.82 4.99 -4.18
N HIS A 46 -3.22 6.11 -4.58
CA HIS A 46 -2.12 6.08 -5.53
C HIS A 46 -0.77 6.01 -4.79
N ILE A 47 -0.01 4.95 -5.05
CA ILE A 47 1.31 4.72 -4.47
C ILE A 47 2.30 4.53 -5.61
N GLU A 48 3.25 5.45 -5.71
CA GLU A 48 4.38 5.32 -6.65
C GLU A 48 5.49 4.49 -6.01
N ALA A 49 6.23 3.77 -6.86
CA ALA A 49 7.44 3.08 -6.44
C ALA A 49 8.46 4.07 -5.84
N GLY A 50 9.06 3.68 -4.71
CA GLY A 50 10.17 4.42 -4.11
C GLY A 50 11.52 3.97 -4.66
N ASN A 51 12.59 4.56 -4.13
CA ASN A 51 13.97 4.20 -4.46
C ASN A 51 14.47 2.97 -3.67
N GLU A 52 13.73 2.55 -2.65
CA GLU A 52 14.10 1.46 -1.75
C GLU A 52 12.91 0.59 -1.39
N SER A 53 13.18 -0.63 -0.95
CA SER A 53 12.17 -1.58 -0.47
C SER A 53 11.61 -1.14 0.88
N VAL A 54 10.30 -1.23 1.05
CA VAL A 54 9.64 -0.99 2.33
C VAL A 54 9.34 -2.31 3.04
N TRP A 55 9.81 -2.42 4.28
CA TRP A 55 9.61 -3.59 5.13
C TRP A 55 8.40 -3.37 6.05
N TYR A 56 7.64 -4.43 6.29
CA TYR A 56 6.53 -4.47 7.24
C TYR A 56 6.81 -5.57 8.27
N GLU A 57 7.05 -5.20 9.52
CA GLU A 57 7.41 -6.16 10.59
C GLU A 57 8.61 -7.04 10.21
N ASP A 58 9.67 -6.44 9.68
CA ASP A 58 10.88 -7.12 9.20
C ASP A 58 10.66 -8.11 8.05
N LYS A 59 9.51 -8.03 7.38
CA LYS A 59 9.15 -8.85 6.23
C LYS A 59 8.95 -8.01 4.99
N LEU A 60 9.36 -8.56 3.85
CA LEU A 60 9.11 -7.95 2.55
C LEU A 60 7.92 -8.64 1.88
N TYR A 61 7.00 -7.84 1.36
CA TYR A 61 5.85 -8.31 0.60
C TYR A 61 5.92 -7.76 -0.82
N ILE A 62 5.76 -8.63 -1.83
CA ILE A 62 5.74 -8.23 -3.24
C ILE A 62 4.43 -8.71 -3.86
N ARG A 63 3.80 -7.82 -4.64
CA ARG A 63 2.64 -8.16 -5.45
C ARG A 63 3.07 -8.29 -6.91
N ASP A 64 3.01 -9.51 -7.43
CA ASP A 64 3.41 -9.84 -8.79
C ASP A 64 2.16 -10.04 -9.66
N GLY A 65 1.49 -8.93 -10.02
CA GLY A 65 0.43 -8.78 -11.06
C GLY A 65 -0.80 -9.71 -11.03
N HIS A 66 -0.56 -11.02 -11.04
CA HIS A 66 -1.52 -12.11 -11.05
C HIS A 66 -2.09 -12.45 -9.67
N GLU A 67 -1.40 -12.09 -8.60
CA GLU A 67 -1.80 -12.45 -7.24
C GLU A 67 -2.85 -11.49 -6.64
N LYS A 68 -3.86 -12.08 -5.99
CA LYS A 68 -4.91 -11.32 -5.27
C LYS A 68 -4.37 -10.64 -4.02
N GLN A 69 -3.31 -11.17 -3.42
CA GLN A 69 -2.67 -10.66 -2.21
C GLN A 69 -1.15 -10.58 -2.40
N ALA A 70 -0.50 -9.66 -1.68
CA ALA A 70 0.95 -9.58 -1.69
C ALA A 70 1.54 -10.81 -1.00
N GLN A 71 2.61 -11.38 -1.57
CA GLN A 71 3.27 -12.57 -1.06
C GLN A 71 4.50 -12.16 -0.25
N GLU A 72 4.67 -12.76 0.93
CA GLU A 72 5.92 -12.62 1.70
C GLU A 72 7.09 -13.19 0.89
N LYS A 73 8.22 -12.48 0.86
CA LYS A 73 9.41 -12.89 0.12
C LYS A 73 10.60 -13.06 1.06
N SER A 74 11.28 -14.19 0.95
CA SER A 74 12.53 -14.44 1.64
C SER A 74 13.69 -13.67 1.02
N GLY A 75 14.79 -13.49 1.77
CA GLY A 75 16.02 -12.85 1.25
C GLY A 75 16.57 -13.52 -0.03
N SER A 76 16.42 -14.85 -0.16
CA SER A 76 16.80 -15.57 -1.37
C SER A 76 15.95 -15.20 -2.59
N GLN A 77 14.65 -14.97 -2.40
CA GLN A 77 13.75 -14.51 -3.47
C GLN A 77 14.01 -13.05 -3.85
N ILE A 78 14.39 -12.21 -2.89
CA ILE A 78 14.77 -10.81 -3.13
C ILE A 78 16.05 -10.74 -3.98
N SER A 79 17.05 -11.58 -3.68
CA SER A 79 18.27 -11.65 -4.48
C SER A 79 17.99 -12.08 -5.93
N ALA A 80 17.07 -13.02 -6.15
CA ALA A 80 16.67 -13.42 -7.49
C ALA A 80 16.01 -12.26 -8.26
N VAL A 81 15.16 -11.45 -7.60
CA VAL A 81 14.57 -10.25 -8.19
C VAL A 81 15.63 -9.19 -8.52
N TYR A 82 16.56 -8.92 -7.61
CA TYR A 82 17.65 -7.97 -7.85
C TYR A 82 18.52 -8.35 -9.07
N ASN A 83 18.78 -9.65 -9.26
CA ASN A 83 19.56 -10.14 -10.40
C ASN A 83 18.86 -9.96 -11.76
N LEU A 84 17.53 -9.78 -11.80
CA LEU A 84 16.79 -9.53 -13.05
C LEU A 84 17.00 -8.11 -13.60
N PHE A 85 17.48 -7.17 -12.77
CA PHE A 85 17.71 -5.77 -13.15
C PHE A 85 19.20 -5.43 -13.31
N LYS A 86 20.07 -6.45 -13.39
CA LYS A 86 21.51 -6.31 -13.59
C LYS A 86 21.92 -6.54 -15.04
#